data_AF-A0A7C6LUS8-F1
#
_entry.id   AF-A0A7C6LUS8-F1
#
_cell.length_a   1.000
_cell.length_b   1.000
_cell.length_c   1.000
_cell.angle_alpha   90.00
_cell.angle_beta   90.00
_cell.angle_gamma   90.00
#
_symmetry.space_group_name_H-M   'P 1'
#
loop_
_entity.id
_entity.type
_entity.pdbx_description
1 polymer ?
#
loop_
_entity_poly.entity_id
_entity_poly.type
_entity_poly.pdbx_seq_one_letter_code
_entity_poly.pdbx_strand_id
1 'polypeptide(L)'
;MAVVSKLASGDVLMNPGTFRDAVTTLGPNFTVDAGLDNARLFDLAWDSRGAVGAIRSFQLPITGLGTSADGQSIVVMDDVALGELREALRGDEMAEFYVEWR
;
A
#
# COMPACT_ATOMS: atom_id res chain seq x y z
N MET A 1 9.28 4.95 0.60
CA MET A 1 9.30 4.64 -0.85
C MET A 1 9.23 5.93 -1.64
N ALA A 2 10.23 6.27 -2.46
CA ALA A 2 10.33 7.60 -3.08
C ALA A 2 9.17 7.95 -4.04
N VAL A 3 8.76 7.01 -4.90
CA VAL A 3 7.68 7.24 -5.88
C VAL A 3 6.33 7.46 -5.18
N VAL A 4 5.96 6.57 -4.25
CA VAL A 4 4.72 6.67 -3.48
C VAL A 4 4.70 7.98 -2.67
N SER A 5 5.81 8.33 -2.02
CA SER A 5 5.90 9.59 -1.27
C SER A 5 5.77 10.83 -2.16
N LYS A 6 6.27 10.80 -3.40
CA LYS A 6 6.10 11.91 -4.35
C LYS A 6 4.67 12.01 -4.87
N LEU A 7 4.04 10.89 -5.21
CA LEU A 7 2.63 10.87 -5.63
C LEU A 7 1.70 11.28 -4.50
N ALA A 8 2.00 10.86 -3.27
CA ALA A 8 1.25 11.23 -2.08
C ALA A 8 1.60 12.63 -1.56
N SER A 9 2.55 13.35 -2.16
CA SER A 9 2.90 14.69 -1.69
C SER A 9 1.75 15.65 -1.87
N GLY A 10 1.63 16.64 -0.97
CA GLY A 10 0.61 17.68 -1.04
C GLY A 10 0.61 18.39 -2.41
N ASP A 11 1.79 18.61 -3.00
CA ASP A 11 1.93 19.24 -4.32
C ASP A 11 1.22 18.48 -5.45
N VAL A 12 1.11 17.14 -5.33
CA VAL A 12 0.46 16.28 -6.33
C VAL A 12 -0.99 16.02 -5.95
N LEU A 13 -1.27 15.62 -4.71
CA LEU A 13 -2.64 15.25 -4.29
C LEU A 13 -3.56 16.45 -4.08
N MET A 14 -3.03 17.60 -3.66
CA MET A 14 -3.85 18.80 -3.40
C MET A 14 -4.02 19.68 -4.66
N ASN A 15 -3.36 19.33 -5.77
CA ASN A 15 -3.49 20.01 -7.05
C ASN A 15 -4.14 19.08 -8.10
N PRO A 16 -5.43 19.29 -8.43
CA PRO A 16 -6.15 18.44 -9.39
C PRO A 16 -5.49 18.37 -10.77
N GLY A 17 -4.84 19.45 -11.22
CA GLY A 17 -4.13 19.49 -12.50
C GLY A 17 -2.89 18.60 -12.47
N THR A 18 -2.03 18.79 -11.47
CA THR A 18 -0.81 17.99 -11.29
C THR A 18 -1.13 16.51 -11.06
N PHE A 19 -2.19 16.19 -10.32
CA PHE A 19 -2.66 14.83 -10.14
C PHE A 19 -3.07 14.19 -11.47
N ARG A 20 -3.91 14.88 -12.25
CA ARG A 20 -4.37 14.39 -13.55
C ARG A 20 -3.20 14.16 -14.51
N ASP A 21 -2.22 15.06 -14.55
CA ASP A 21 -1.03 14.92 -15.39
C ASP A 21 -0.18 13.71 -14.99
N ALA A 22 0.00 13.49 -13.68
CA ALA A 22 0.69 12.33 -13.14
C ALA A 22 -0.02 11.01 -13.52
N VAL A 23 -1.34 10.92 -13.31
CA VAL A 23 -2.12 9.73 -13.66
C VAL A 23 -2.12 9.48 -15.17
N THR A 24 -2.23 10.53 -15.99
CA THR A 24 -2.19 10.43 -17.47
C THR A 24 -0.83 9.93 -17.96
N THR A 25 0.25 10.37 -17.33
CA THR A 25 1.63 9.97 -17.69
C THR A 25 1.92 8.54 -17.27
N LEU A 26 1.45 8.12 -16.09
CA LEU A 26 1.73 6.80 -15.54
C LEU A 26 0.79 5.73 -16.09
N GLY A 27 -0.48 6.07 -16.34
CA GLY A 27 -1.55 5.15 -16.70
C GLY A 27 -1.20 4.12 -17.78
N PRO A 28 -0.53 4.47 -18.89
CA PRO A 28 -0.15 3.50 -19.93
C PRO A 28 0.77 2.36 -19.46
N ASN A 29 1.44 2.53 -18.31
CA ASN A 29 2.36 1.55 -17.73
C ASN A 29 1.71 0.70 -16.63
N PHE A 30 0.43 0.93 -16.32
CA PHE A 30 -0.31 0.20 -15.29
C PHE A 30 -1.60 -0.39 -15.86
N THR A 31 -1.91 -1.62 -15.48
CA THR A 31 -3.24 -2.19 -15.69
C THR A 31 -4.06 -1.95 -14.43
N VAL A 32 -5.22 -1.32 -14.57
CA VAL A 32 -6.15 -1.06 -13.48
C VAL A 32 -7.49 -1.73 -13.76
N ASP A 33 -8.27 -1.96 -12.70
CA ASP A 33 -9.66 -2.40 -12.84
C ASP A 33 -10.50 -1.31 -13.53
N ALA A 34 -11.53 -1.72 -14.27
CA ALA A 34 -12.39 -0.78 -15.00
C ALA A 34 -13.10 0.24 -14.10
N GLY A 35 -13.34 -0.11 -12.82
CA GLY A 35 -13.92 0.79 -11.82
C GLY A 35 -12.92 1.77 -11.19
N LEU A 36 -11.63 1.63 -11.46
CA LEU A 36 -10.58 2.54 -10.97
C LEU A 36 -10.26 3.60 -12.04
N ASP A 37 -11.29 4.37 -12.41
CA ASP A 37 -11.14 5.48 -13.33
C ASP A 37 -10.48 6.72 -12.68
N ASN A 38 -10.19 7.75 -13.48
CA ASN A 38 -9.55 8.97 -13.00
C ASN A 38 -10.37 9.71 -11.92
N ALA A 39 -11.70 9.65 -11.98
CA ALA A 39 -12.56 10.29 -11.00
C ALA A 39 -12.51 9.53 -9.67
N ARG A 40 -12.59 8.19 -9.73
CA ARG A 40 -12.48 7.33 -8.55
C ARG A 40 -11.11 7.45 -7.89
N LEU A 41 -10.05 7.56 -8.68
CA LEU A 41 -8.69 7.80 -8.20
C LEU A 41 -8.58 9.16 -7.48
N PHE A 42 -9.22 10.20 -8.02
CA PHE A 42 -9.24 11.53 -7.38
C PHE A 42 -10.02 11.50 -6.06
N ASP A 43 -11.20 10.88 -6.03
CA ASP A 43 -12.00 10.76 -4.80
C ASP A 43 -11.22 10.02 -3.70
N LEU A 44 -10.57 8.90 -4.06
CA LEU A 44 -9.73 8.14 -3.13
C LEU A 44 -8.56 8.98 -2.60
N ALA A 45 -7.88 9.72 -3.49
CA ALA A 45 -6.80 10.63 -3.13
C ALA A 45 -7.27 11.74 -2.18
N TRP A 46 -8.45 12.31 -2.45
CA TRP A 46 -9.04 13.37 -1.65
C TRP A 46 -9.45 12.87 -0.26
N ASP A 47 -10.11 11.71 -0.16
CA ASP A 47 -10.48 11.10 1.10
C ASP A 47 -9.22 10.75 1.94
N SER A 48 -8.15 10.35 1.26
CA SER A 48 -6.87 9.98 1.89
C SER A 48 -5.92 11.15 2.16
N ARG A 49 -6.30 12.40 1.83
CA ARG A 49 -5.41 13.57 1.94
C ARG A 49 -4.87 13.82 3.37
N GLY A 50 -5.62 13.40 4.40
CA GLY A 50 -5.20 13.50 5.80
C GLY A 50 -4.14 12.48 6.22
N ALA A 51 -3.97 11.40 5.45
CA ALA A 51 -2.97 10.36 5.71
C ALA A 51 -1.60 10.67 5.04
N VAL A 52 -1.52 11.78 4.31
CA VAL A 52 -0.30 12.23 3.64
C VAL A 52 0.79 12.50 4.69
N GLY A 53 1.81 11.63 4.72
CA GLY A 53 2.90 11.66 5.70
C GLY A 53 2.86 10.57 6.77
N ALA A 54 1.73 9.86 6.90
CA ALA A 54 1.57 8.71 7.80
C ALA A 54 1.81 7.36 7.12
N ILE A 55 2.17 7.35 5.83
CA ILE A 55 2.44 6.11 5.08
C ILE A 55 3.68 5.42 5.67
N ARG A 56 3.48 4.19 6.15
CA ARG A 56 4.54 3.28 6.60
C ARG A 56 4.68 2.12 5.63
N SER A 57 5.90 1.60 5.51
CA SER A 57 6.17 0.36 4.80
C SER A 57 6.74 -0.64 5.80
N PHE A 58 6.27 -1.88 5.74
CA PHE A 58 6.78 -2.99 6.52
C PHE A 58 6.79 -4.24 5.66
N GLN A 59 7.56 -5.24 6.08
CA GLN A 59 7.56 -6.56 5.46
C GLN A 59 6.48 -7.43 6.11
N LEU A 60 5.78 -8.24 5.32
CA LEU A 60 4.84 -9.22 5.85
C LEU A 60 5.52 -10.18 6.85
N PRO A 61 4.80 -10.68 7.86
CA PRO A 61 5.34 -11.63 8.83
C PRO A 61 5.77 -12.95 8.19
N ILE A 62 7.04 -13.31 8.38
CA ILE A 62 7.63 -14.54 7.84
C ILE A 62 8.47 -15.25 8.91
N THR A 63 8.46 -16.58 8.88
CA THR A 63 9.34 -17.42 9.72
C THR A 63 10.68 -17.72 9.04
N GLY A 64 10.81 -17.35 7.75
CA GLY A 64 12.05 -17.42 6.99
C GLY A 64 11.86 -17.98 5.58
N LEU A 65 12.92 -18.58 5.05
CA LEU A 65 12.89 -19.30 3.79
C LEU A 65 12.74 -20.80 4.07
N GLY A 66 11.93 -21.47 3.24
CA GLY A 66 11.74 -22.91 3.25
C GLY A 66 11.87 -23.49 1.85
N THR A 67 11.65 -24.80 1.75
CA THR A 67 11.65 -25.52 0.49
C THR A 67 10.27 -26.15 0.27
N SER A 68 9.67 -25.94 -0.90
CA SER A 68 8.40 -26.56 -1.27
C SER A 68 8.56 -28.08 -1.44
N ALA A 69 7.44 -28.79 -1.50
CA ALA A 69 7.43 -30.25 -1.69
C ALA A 69 8.12 -30.70 -3.00
N ASP A 70 8.16 -29.82 -4.01
CA ASP A 70 8.81 -30.01 -5.31
C ASP A 70 10.22 -29.39 -5.40
N GLY A 71 10.78 -28.89 -4.29
CA GLY A 71 12.18 -28.47 -4.19
C GLY A 71 12.46 -26.98 -4.44
N GLN A 72 11.44 -26.14 -4.59
CA GLN A 72 11.58 -24.71 -4.85
C GLN A 72 11.78 -23.92 -3.55
N SER A 73 12.56 -22.83 -3.60
CA SER A 73 12.67 -21.91 -2.46
C SER A 73 11.38 -21.12 -2.28
N ILE A 74 10.81 -21.16 -1.08
CA ILE A 74 9.58 -20.45 -0.72
C ILE A 74 9.81 -19.53 0.48
N VAL A 75 9.03 -18.47 0.57
CA VAL A 75 8.93 -17.65 1.78
C VAL A 75 7.84 -18.27 2.65
N VAL A 76 8.20 -18.65 3.88
CA VAL A 76 7.26 -19.26 4.82
C VAL A 76 6.66 -18.15 5.68
N MET A 77 5.34 -18.01 5.60
CA MET A 77 4.59 -17.03 6.37
C MET A 77 4.56 -17.41 7.85
N ASP A 78 4.55 -16.41 8.73
CA ASP A 78 4.19 -16.58 10.13
C ASP A 78 2.67 -16.47 10.26
N ASP A 79 1.98 -17.60 10.38
CA ASP A 79 0.51 -17.64 10.43
C ASP A 79 -0.06 -16.96 11.69
N VAL A 80 0.69 -16.93 12.80
CA VAL A 80 0.25 -16.30 14.06
C VAL A 80 0.29 -14.79 13.90
N ALA A 81 1.44 -14.25 13.52
CA ALA A 81 1.59 -12.81 13.29
C ALA A 81 0.75 -12.33 12.08
N LEU A 82 0.50 -13.20 11.10
CA LEU A 82 -0.44 -12.92 10.02
C LEU A 82 -1.89 -12.82 10.53
N GLY A 83 -2.26 -13.60 11.56
CA GLY A 83 -3.53 -13.48 12.26
C GLY A 83 -3.69 -12.11 12.91
N GLU A 84 -2.68 -11.68 13.67
CA GLU A 84 -2.64 -10.36 14.31
C GLU A 84 -2.72 -9.23 13.29
N LEU A 85 -1.96 -9.33 12.20
CA LEU A 85 -2.03 -8.38 11.08
C LEU A 85 -3.44 -8.28 10.48
N ARG A 86 -4.15 -9.41 10.34
CA ARG A 86 -5.52 -9.45 9.80
C ARG A 86 -6.51 -8.77 10.73
N GLU A 87 -6.39 -8.98 12.03
CA GLU A 87 -7.25 -8.32 13.03
C GLU A 87 -6.97 -6.82 13.06
N ALA A 88 -5.70 -6.41 13.10
CA ALA A 88 -5.32 -5.00 13.07
C ALA A 88 -5.83 -4.28 11.82
N LEU A 89 -5.76 -4.93 10.65
CA LEU A 89 -6.28 -4.38 9.40
C LEU A 89 -7.81 -4.23 9.41
N ARG A 90 -8.53 -5.17 10.05
CA ARG A 90 -9.99 -5.11 10.15
C ARG A 90 -10.46 -4.10 11.20
N GLY A 91 -9.69 -3.95 12.28
CA GLY A 91 -10.00 -3.11 13.43
C GLY A 91 -9.59 -1.64 13.28
N ASP A 92 -8.89 -1.26 12.21
CA ASP A 92 -8.24 0.05 12.07
C ASP A 92 -7.14 0.30 13.14
N GLU A 93 -6.45 -0.78 13.56
CA GLU A 93 -5.41 -0.80 14.62
C GLU A 93 -4.00 -1.02 14.03
N MET A 94 -3.82 -0.67 12.76
CA MET A 94 -2.55 -0.86 12.05
C MET A 94 -1.41 0.02 12.59
N ALA A 95 -1.74 1.15 13.22
CA ALA A 95 -0.74 2.03 13.83
C ALA A 95 -0.10 1.37 15.06
N GLU A 96 -0.91 0.74 15.90
CA GLU A 96 -0.53 -0.03 17.07
C GLU A 96 0.29 -1.25 16.64
N PHE A 97 -0.25 -2.05 15.71
CA PHE A 97 0.45 -3.21 15.15
C PHE A 97 1.84 -2.84 14.62
N TYR A 98 1.97 -1.72 13.89
CA TYR A 98 3.25 -1.28 13.34
C TYR A 98 4.29 -0.92 14.42
N VAL A 99 3.85 -0.40 15.57
CA VAL A 99 4.74 -0.08 16.71
C VAL A 99 5.20 -1.34 17.44
N GLU A 100 4.38 -2.38 17.47
CA GLU A 100 4.75 -3.69 18.05
C GLU A 100 5.61 -4.52 17.10
N TRP A 101 5.42 -4.36 15.79
CA TRP A 101 6.13 -5.10 14.74
C TRP A 101 7.59 -4.64 14.50
N ARG A 102 7.97 -3.44 14.94
CA ARG A 102 9.33 -2.88 14.76
C ARG A 102 10.36 -3.42 15.75
#